data_AF-A0A849FWP2-F1
#
_entry.id   AF-A0A849FWP2-F1
#
_cell.length_a   1.000
_cell.length_b   1.000
_cell.length_c   1.000
_cell.angle_alpha   90.00
_cell.angle_beta   90.00
_cell.angle_gamma   90.00
#
_symmetry.space_group_name_H-M   'P 1'
#
loop_
_entity.id
_entity.type
_entity.pdbx_description
1 polymer ?
#
loop_
_entity_poly.entity_id
_entity_poly.type
_entity_poly.pdbx_seq_one_letter_code
_entity_poly.pdbx_strand_id
1 'polypeptide(L)' 'AMKYRSMGLNNMNLTEKDYRKYLLEEYTFLKRPFILIGDEVFIGNSKKVVEAAKAKLQSQ' A
#
# COMPACT_ATOMS: atom_id res chain seq x y z
N ALA A 1 12.70 -2.71 4.31
CA ALA A 1 12.47 -1.31 4.69
C ALA A 1 13.63 -0.82 5.56
N MET A 2 14.69 -0.30 4.93
CA MET A 2 15.85 0.25 5.65
C MET A 2 15.46 1.59 6.32
N LYS A 3 14.72 2.45 5.60
CA LYS A 3 14.21 3.74 6.10
C LYS A 3 13.32 3.63 7.35
N TYR A 4 12.40 2.65 7.41
CA TYR A 4 11.52 2.46 8.58
C TYR A 4 12.32 2.24 9.87
N ARG A 5 13.39 1.43 9.80
CA ARG A 5 14.28 1.17 10.93
C ARG A 5 15.22 2.36 11.18
N SER A 6 15.75 2.98 10.13
CA SER A 6 16.60 4.17 10.26
C SER A 6 15.89 5.38 10.87
N MET A 7 14.58 5.52 10.65
CA MET A 7 13.75 6.56 11.25
C MET A 7 13.32 6.24 12.69
N GLY A 8 13.70 5.08 13.25
CA GLY A 8 13.34 4.68 14.62
C GLY A 8 11.85 4.39 14.81
N LEU A 9 11.07 4.31 13.73
CA LEU A 9 9.62 4.12 13.75
C LEU A 9 9.21 2.80 14.41
N ASN A 10 10.11 1.83 14.45
CA ASN A 10 9.92 0.54 15.12
C ASN A 10 9.88 0.63 16.65
N ASN A 11 10.34 1.73 17.25
CA ASN A 11 10.36 1.95 18.71
C ASN A 11 9.35 3.02 19.15
N MET A 12 8.56 3.58 18.23
CA MET A 12 7.56 4.60 18.51
C MET A 12 6.16 3.98 18.50
N ASN A 13 5.29 4.43 19.40
CA ASN A 13 3.86 4.15 19.30
C ASN A 13 3.24 5.07 18.25
N LEU A 14 3.14 4.57 17.03
CA LEU A 14 2.55 5.29 15.90
C LEU A 14 1.03 5.30 15.99
N THR A 15 0.42 6.47 15.85
CA THR A 15 -1.03 6.61 15.70
C THR A 15 -1.44 6.60 14.22
N GLU A 16 -2.73 6.50 13.92
CA GLU A 16 -3.22 6.53 12.53
C GLU A 16 -2.77 7.81 11.78
N LYS A 17 -2.70 8.94 12.49
CA LYS A 17 -2.22 10.21 11.90
C LYS A 17 -0.75 10.13 11.50
N ASP A 18 0.07 9.47 12.32
CA ASP A 18 1.50 9.30 12.05
C ASP A 18 1.72 8.38 10.85
N TYR A 19 0.96 7.29 10.75
CA TYR A 19 1.01 6.42 9.56
C TYR A 19 0.67 7.17 8.29
N ARG A 20 -0.41 7.98 8.28
CA ARG A 20 -0.77 8.81 7.12
C ARG A 20 0.35 9.78 6.76
N LYS A 21 0.95 10.44 7.75
CA LYS A 21 2.08 11.36 7.54
C LYS A 21 3.27 10.64 6.90
N TYR A 22 3.74 9.54 7.49
CA TYR A 22 4.91 8.82 6.97
C TYR A 22 4.66 8.16 5.62
N LEU A 23 3.43 7.76 5.32
CA LEU A 23 3.04 7.24 4.00
C LEU A 23 3.13 8.33 2.91
N LEU A 24 2.79 9.58 3.27
CA LEU A 24 2.90 10.74 2.37
C LEU A 24 4.36 11.20 2.21
N GLU A 25 5.14 11.21 3.30
CA GLU A 25 6.56 11.59 3.27
C GLU A 25 7.43 10.55 2.55
N GLU A 26 7.11 9.26 2.71
CA GLU A 26 7.88 8.15 2.14
C GLU A 26 6.96 7.20 1.38
N TYR A 27 6.68 7.54 0.12
CA TYR A 27 5.87 6.72 -0.79
C TYR A 27 6.40 5.29 -0.96
N THR A 28 7.67 5.04 -0.62
CA THR A 28 8.32 3.72 -0.68
C THR A 28 7.81 2.74 0.37
N PHE A 29 7.06 3.23 1.37
CA PHE A 29 6.35 2.39 2.33
C PHE A 29 5.08 1.76 1.74
N LEU A 30 4.52 2.33 0.66
CA LEU A 30 3.44 1.67 -0.07
C LEU A 30 3.95 0.46 -0.84
N LYS A 31 3.28 -0.67 -0.65
CA LYS A 31 3.56 -1.91 -1.38
C LYS A 31 3.18 -1.72 -2.84
N ARG A 32 4.11 -2.03 -3.74
CA ARG A 32 3.97 -1.91 -5.20
C ARG A 32 4.07 -3.28 -5.87
N PRO A 33 3.45 -3.49 -7.03
CA PRO A 33 2.46 -2.63 -7.68
C PRO A 33 1.13 -2.63 -6.91
N PHE A 34 0.31 -1.59 -7.07
CA PHE A 34 -1.07 -1.57 -6.61
C PHE A 34 -1.96 -1.02 -7.72
N ILE A 35 -3.21 -1.46 -7.77
CA ILE A 35 -4.21 -1.10 -8.77
C ILE A 35 -5.45 -0.65 -8.01
N LEU A 36 -6.04 0.48 -8.42
CA LEU A 36 -7.25 1.04 -7.83
C LEU A 36 -8.34 1.08 -8.90
N ILE A 37 -9.46 0.39 -8.66
CA ILE A 37 -10.59 0.29 -9.60
C ILE A 37 -11.85 0.66 -8.82
N GLY A 38 -12.35 1.89 -9.03
CA GLY A 38 -13.44 2.44 -8.20
C GLY A 38 -13.02 2.54 -6.74
N ASP A 39 -13.79 1.91 -5.85
CA ASP A 39 -13.53 1.82 -4.41
C ASP A 39 -12.67 0.60 -3.99
N GLU A 40 -12.27 -0.27 -4.93
CA GLU A 40 -11.47 -1.46 -4.64
C GLU A 40 -9.98 -1.24 -4.93
N VAL A 41 -9.14 -1.77 -4.02
CA VAL A 41 -7.67 -1.67 -4.09
C VAL A 41 -7.05 -3.06 -4.11
N PHE A 42 -6.24 -3.31 -5.14
CA PHE A 42 -5.52 -4.56 -5.37
C PHE A 42 -4.03 -4.33 -5.18
N ILE A 43 -3.40 -5.02 -4.23
CA ILE A 43 -1.98 -4.81 -3.89
C ILE A 43 -1.16 -6.06 -4.23
N GLY A 44 -0.16 -5.89 -5.08
CA GLY A 44 0.79 -6.91 -5.51
C GLY A 44 0.54 -7.43 -6.93
N ASN A 45 1.44 -8.31 -7.39
CA ASN A 45 1.43 -8.92 -8.72
C ASN A 45 1.13 -10.43 -8.70
N SER A 46 0.57 -10.94 -7.60
CA SER A 46 0.22 -12.35 -7.53
C SER A 46 -0.92 -12.67 -8.50
N LYS A 47 -0.93 -13.89 -9.08
CA LYS A 47 -1.93 -14.28 -10.09
C LYS A 47 -3.36 -14.02 -9.63
N LYS A 48 -3.69 -14.39 -8.39
CA LYS A 48 -5.00 -14.18 -7.78
C LYS A 48 -5.41 -12.70 -7.75
N VAL A 49 -4.48 -11.80 -7.40
CA VAL A 49 -4.74 -10.36 -7.32
C VAL A 49 -4.96 -9.75 -8.70
N VAL A 50 -4.15 -10.17 -9.69
CA VAL A 50 -4.30 -9.72 -11.07
C VAL A 50 -5.60 -10.23 -11.70
N GLU A 51 -6.01 -11.47 -11.42
CA GLU A 51 -7.28 -12.03 -11.89
C GLU A 51 -8.48 -11.29 -11.30
N ALA A 52 -8.47 -11.01 -10.00
CA ALA A 52 -9.53 -10.25 -9.35
C ALA A 52 -9.63 -8.82 -9.90
N ALA A 53 -8.49 -8.15 -10.11
CA ALA A 53 -8.45 -6.82 -10.71
C ALA A 53 -9.01 -6.83 -12.15
N LYS A 54 -8.66 -7.83 -12.96
CA LYS A 54 -9.19 -8.00 -14.33
C LYS A 54 -10.70 -8.22 -14.33
N ALA A 55 -11.21 -9.09 -13.47
CA ALA A 55 -12.64 -9.36 -13.36
C ALA A 55 -13.42 -8.08 -13.02
N LYS A 56 -12.85 -7.23 -12.17
CA LYS A 56 -13.47 -5.95 -11.79
C LYS A 56 -13.42 -4.90 -12.87
N LEU A 57 -12.30 -4.82 -13.59
CA LEU A 57 -12.17 -3.97 -14.78
C LEU A 57 -13.19 -4.34 -15.87
N GLN A 58 -13.48 -5.64 -16.04
CA GLN A 58 -14.45 -6.14 -17.04
C GLN A 58 -15.91 -6.00 -16.63
N SER A 59 -16.19 -5.76 -15.34
CA SER A 59 -17.56 -5.60 -14.82
C SER A 59 -18.01 -4.13 -14.78
N GLN A 60 -17.17 -3.20 -15.27
CA GLN A 60 -17.53 -1.81 -15.59
C GLN A 60 -18.10 -1.72 -17.00
#